data_AF-A0A2V9GF33-F1
#
_entry.id   AF-A0A2V9GF33-F1
#
_cell.length_a   1.000
_cell.length_b   1.000
_cell.length_c   1.000
_cell.angle_alpha   90.00
_cell.angle_beta   90.00
_cell.angle_gamma   90.00
#
_symmetry.space_group_name_H-M   'P 1'
#
loop_
_entity.id
_entity.type
_entity.pdbx_description
1 polymer ?
#
loop_
_entity_poly.entity_id
_entity_poly.type
_entity_poly.pdbx_seq_one_letter_code
_entity_poly.pdbx_strand_id
1 'polypeptide(L)'
;MKKFTGPISVLLAIPACLYADRAHDLAKLAAKQRPVTGCSPASLTTKTCHTQFPTGCTESAHKYDAYLNFLKNQVPGPTLASTALLDGNAFQSLETKIPKRLGSSNHAKSAPALANLGEGNIVTVIAYLYFVEDTSKGANAQPSIGETTNCKLQLPDSYDYHIGPGFDPALAQQILKNKPQPIFGKPVQMDKTSVVAEMTPHTRDAKWTFARVNSLQGQQVKVVGQLMIDNVHLNTKDDCSFPGALASCWRSTVWEVHPVTQFYVCNLKAGCDKNSPDSAWTSLDNVP
;
A
#
# COMPACT_ATOMS: atom_id res chain seq x y z
N MET A 1 -59.67 0.05 -22.79
CA MET A 1 -58.29 0.59 -22.75
C MET A 1 -57.85 0.66 -21.28
N LYS A 2 -57.08 -0.33 -20.80
CA LYS A 2 -56.56 -0.36 -19.42
C LYS A 2 -55.17 0.30 -19.42
N LYS A 3 -55.03 1.44 -18.75
CA LYS A 3 -53.75 2.13 -18.56
C LYS A 3 -52.91 1.36 -17.54
N PHE A 4 -51.76 0.84 -17.96
CA PHE A 4 -50.72 0.35 -17.06
C PHE A 4 -49.90 1.54 -16.56
N THR A 5 -49.97 1.82 -15.26
CA THR A 5 -49.04 2.70 -14.56
C THR A 5 -48.02 1.83 -13.84
N GLY A 6 -46.87 1.62 -14.47
CA GLY A 6 -45.71 1.00 -13.82
C GLY A 6 -44.92 2.05 -13.03
N PRO A 7 -44.30 1.68 -11.89
CA PRO A 7 -43.46 2.60 -11.14
C PRO A 7 -42.18 2.90 -11.93
N ILE A 8 -41.94 4.18 -12.18
CA ILE A 8 -40.66 4.69 -12.68
C ILE A 8 -39.70 4.65 -11.49
N SER A 9 -38.85 3.62 -11.44
CA SER A 9 -37.70 3.59 -10.53
C SER A 9 -36.69 4.63 -11.01
N VAL A 10 -36.73 5.81 -10.41
CA VAL A 10 -35.68 6.82 -10.55
C VAL A 10 -34.47 6.34 -9.74
N LEU A 11 -33.51 5.71 -10.42
CA LEU A 11 -32.16 5.54 -9.90
C LEU A 11 -31.54 6.93 -9.77
N LEU A 12 -31.65 7.54 -8.59
CA LEU A 12 -30.89 8.72 -8.22
C LEU A 12 -29.41 8.31 -8.20
N ALA A 13 -28.69 8.60 -9.29
CA ALA A 13 -27.25 8.56 -9.31
C ALA A 13 -26.76 9.55 -8.25
N ILE A 14 -26.20 9.04 -7.16
CA ILE A 14 -25.53 9.86 -6.15
C ILE A 14 -24.40 10.60 -6.88
N PRO A 15 -24.36 11.94 -6.85
CA PRO A 15 -23.28 12.70 -7.46
C PRO A 15 -21.93 12.21 -6.93
N ALA A 16 -20.95 12.02 -7.81
CA ALA A 16 -19.58 11.65 -7.41
C ALA A 16 -18.99 12.62 -6.37
N CYS A 17 -19.52 13.85 -6.25
CA CYS A 17 -19.17 14.84 -5.24
C CYS A 17 -19.57 14.49 -3.79
N LEU A 18 -20.29 13.39 -3.55
CA LEU A 18 -20.63 12.91 -2.20
C LEU A 18 -19.74 11.77 -1.71
N TYR A 19 -18.75 11.32 -2.50
CA TYR A 19 -17.64 10.60 -1.93
C TYR A 19 -16.83 11.60 -1.10
N ALA A 20 -16.71 11.35 0.20
CA ALA A 20 -15.81 12.10 1.05
C ALA A 20 -14.44 12.15 0.37
N ASP A 21 -13.97 13.36 0.06
CA ASP A 21 -12.69 13.60 -0.59
C ASP A 21 -11.58 13.41 0.46
N ARG A 22 -11.37 12.15 0.83
CA ARG A 22 -10.47 11.73 1.90
C ARG A 22 -9.06 12.22 1.64
N ALA A 23 -8.64 12.20 0.38
CA ALA A 23 -7.36 12.76 -0.06
C ALA A 23 -7.19 14.21 0.39
N HIS A 24 -8.13 15.09 0.05
CA HIS A 24 -8.04 16.49 0.46
C HIS A 24 -8.25 16.70 1.96
N ASP A 25 -9.05 15.86 2.62
CA ASP A 25 -9.22 15.93 4.07
C ASP A 25 -7.95 15.57 4.83
N LEU A 26 -7.21 14.55 4.40
CA LEU A 26 -5.91 14.20 4.96
C LEU A 26 -4.86 15.28 4.66
N ALA A 27 -4.86 15.84 3.44
CA ALA A 27 -3.95 16.93 3.08
C ALA A 27 -4.12 18.18 3.95
N LYS A 28 -5.35 18.51 4.37
CA LYS A 28 -5.60 19.61 5.33
C LYS A 28 -4.93 19.39 6.70
N LEU A 29 -4.62 18.14 7.05
CA LEU A 29 -3.93 17.78 8.29
C LEU A 29 -2.41 17.81 8.17
N ALA A 30 -1.85 17.95 6.97
CA ALA A 30 -0.41 17.86 6.73
C ALA A 30 0.40 18.87 7.55
N ALA A 31 -0.03 20.14 7.57
CA ALA A 31 0.65 21.20 8.31
C ALA A 31 0.60 21.03 9.84
N LYS A 32 -0.26 20.13 10.35
CA LYS A 32 -0.38 19.82 11.79
C LYS A 32 0.55 18.70 12.23
N GLN A 33 1.05 17.88 11.30
CA GLN A 33 1.91 16.76 11.64
C GLN A 33 3.31 17.24 12.02
N ARG A 34 3.86 16.65 13.08
CA ARG A 34 5.19 16.97 13.61
C ARG A 34 5.94 15.68 13.95
N PRO A 35 7.26 15.64 13.74
CA PRO A 35 8.07 14.52 14.21
C PRO A 35 7.97 14.42 15.73
N VAL A 36 7.88 13.20 16.24
CA VAL A 36 7.92 12.93 17.67
C VAL A 36 9.26 12.29 18.01
N THR A 37 9.91 12.80 19.07
CA THR A 37 11.16 12.26 19.59
C THR A 37 11.03 11.79 21.03
N GLY A 38 11.92 10.88 21.43
CA GLY A 38 12.07 10.49 22.84
C GLY A 38 11.11 9.40 23.31
N CYS A 39 10.43 8.70 22.38
CA CYS A 39 9.85 7.40 22.72
C CYS A 39 10.97 6.40 23.05
N SER A 40 10.70 5.54 24.02
CA SER A 40 11.50 4.35 24.29
C SER A 40 10.79 3.15 23.71
N PRO A 41 11.23 2.58 22.57
CA PRO A 41 10.59 1.40 21.97
C PRO A 41 10.45 0.24 22.95
N ALA A 42 11.41 0.07 23.87
CA ALA A 42 11.39 -0.96 24.90
C ALA A 42 10.21 -0.83 25.90
N SER A 43 9.59 0.36 26.00
CA SER A 43 8.44 0.62 26.87
C SER A 43 7.10 0.62 26.14
N LEU A 44 7.11 0.40 24.82
CA LEU A 44 5.94 0.50 23.97
C LEU A 44 5.50 -0.87 23.47
N THR A 45 4.20 -1.04 23.35
CA THR A 45 3.55 -2.08 22.53
C THR A 45 3.20 -1.50 21.16
N THR A 46 2.94 -2.38 20.19
CA THR A 46 2.39 -2.02 18.88
C THR A 46 1.15 -1.12 19.00
N LYS A 47 0.24 -1.44 19.93
CA LYS A 47 -0.97 -0.64 20.18
C LYS A 47 -0.66 0.73 20.80
N THR A 48 0.22 0.80 21.80
CA THR A 48 0.53 2.08 22.46
C THR A 48 1.34 3.00 21.55
N CYS A 49 2.23 2.44 20.71
CA CYS A 49 2.90 3.21 19.67
C CYS A 49 1.88 3.93 18.78
N HIS A 50 0.97 3.15 18.17
CA HIS A 50 -0.02 3.68 17.24
C HIS A 50 -0.96 4.72 17.86
N THR A 51 -1.43 4.45 19.08
CA THR A 51 -2.42 5.33 19.74
C THR A 51 -1.81 6.62 20.30
N GLN A 52 -0.54 6.60 20.75
CA GLN A 52 0.11 7.78 21.32
C GLN A 52 0.91 8.57 20.30
N PHE A 53 1.40 7.92 19.25
CA PHE A 53 2.28 8.49 18.24
C PHE A 53 1.71 8.27 16.83
N PRO A 54 0.67 9.03 16.43
CA PRO A 54 0.04 8.86 15.12
C PRO A 54 0.98 9.14 13.95
N THR A 55 2.06 9.91 14.14
CA THR A 55 3.14 10.12 13.16
C THR A 55 4.29 9.13 13.34
N GLY A 56 4.12 8.08 14.14
CA GLY A 56 5.22 7.25 14.61
C GLY A 56 6.18 8.04 15.51
N CYS A 57 7.29 7.40 15.89
CA CYS A 57 8.28 8.04 16.76
C CYS A 57 9.68 7.42 16.60
N THR A 58 10.72 8.20 16.90
CA THR A 58 12.12 7.76 16.84
C THR A 58 12.96 8.56 17.84
N GLU A 59 14.25 8.25 17.93
CA GLU A 59 15.20 8.95 18.81
C GLU A 59 15.57 10.36 18.31
N SER A 60 15.28 10.73 17.05
CA SER A 60 15.64 12.05 16.49
C SER A 60 14.67 12.54 15.41
N ALA A 61 14.29 13.82 15.51
CA ALA A 61 13.26 14.47 14.71
C ALA A 61 13.62 14.61 13.22
N HIS A 62 14.90 14.53 12.87
CA HIS A 62 15.38 14.68 11.49
C HIS A 62 15.41 13.37 10.70
N LYS A 63 15.00 12.25 11.32
CA LYS A 63 15.19 10.92 10.75
C LYS A 63 14.02 10.42 9.89
N TYR A 64 12.93 11.19 9.75
CA TYR A 64 11.76 10.77 8.96
C TYR A 64 10.80 11.93 8.63
N ASP A 65 9.90 11.70 7.68
CA ASP A 65 8.80 12.62 7.35
C ASP A 65 7.56 12.30 8.20
N ALA A 66 7.17 13.24 9.07
CA ALA A 66 6.05 13.02 9.98
C ALA A 66 4.70 12.91 9.30
N TYR A 67 4.51 13.59 8.16
CA TYR A 67 3.24 13.49 7.44
C TYR A 67 3.15 12.19 6.65
N LEU A 68 4.26 11.73 6.06
CA LEU A 68 4.33 10.38 5.46
C LEU A 68 3.94 9.30 6.48
N ASN A 69 4.55 9.30 7.67
CA ASN A 69 4.20 8.32 8.70
C ASN A 69 2.76 8.47 9.19
N PHE A 70 2.24 9.70 9.27
CA PHE A 70 0.82 9.91 9.58
C PHE A 70 -0.09 9.24 8.54
N LEU A 71 0.26 9.30 7.25
CA LEU A 71 -0.47 8.60 6.19
C LEU A 71 -0.35 7.08 6.33
N LYS A 72 0.87 6.57 6.56
CA LYS A 72 1.13 5.12 6.79
C LYS A 72 0.34 4.57 7.97
N ASN A 73 0.22 5.35 9.06
CA ASN A 73 -0.53 5.01 10.27
C ASN A 73 -2.04 5.30 10.20
N GLN A 74 -2.61 5.62 9.03
CA GLN A 74 -4.07 5.70 8.96
C GLN A 74 -4.69 4.32 9.18
N VAL A 75 -5.92 4.27 9.70
CA VAL A 75 -6.70 3.02 9.81
C VAL A 75 -8.02 3.20 9.07
N PRO A 76 -8.00 3.31 7.73
CA PRO A 76 -9.24 3.46 6.97
C PRO A 76 -10.13 2.25 7.19
N GLY A 77 -11.43 2.50 7.39
CA GLY A 77 -12.40 1.42 7.60
C GLY A 77 -12.44 0.48 6.39
N PRO A 78 -12.57 -0.84 6.61
CA PRO A 78 -12.57 -1.82 5.52
C PRO A 78 -13.79 -1.67 4.60
N THR A 79 -14.83 -0.93 4.99
CA THR A 79 -16.01 -0.69 4.15
C THR A 79 -15.92 0.59 3.32
N LEU A 80 -14.80 1.33 3.40
CA LEU A 80 -14.63 2.52 2.57
C LEU A 80 -14.56 2.13 1.10
N ALA A 81 -15.39 2.81 0.29
CA ALA A 81 -15.45 2.57 -1.13
C ALA A 81 -14.14 2.96 -1.81
N SER A 82 -13.69 2.11 -2.71
CA SER A 82 -12.58 2.41 -3.60
C SER A 82 -12.99 3.49 -4.60
N THR A 83 -12.15 4.51 -4.77
CA THR A 83 -12.36 5.61 -5.72
C THR A 83 -11.80 5.29 -7.10
N ALA A 84 -10.91 4.29 -7.21
CA ALA A 84 -10.26 3.93 -8.46
C ALA A 84 -9.76 2.48 -8.46
N LEU A 85 -9.77 1.87 -9.64
CA LEU A 85 -9.01 0.65 -9.93
C LEU A 85 -7.70 1.05 -10.63
N LEU A 86 -6.56 0.69 -10.04
CA LEU A 86 -5.24 0.99 -10.59
C LEU A 86 -4.59 -0.28 -11.16
N ASP A 87 -4.11 -0.17 -12.39
CA ASP A 87 -3.22 -1.14 -13.04
C ASP A 87 -1.82 -0.55 -13.21
N GLY A 88 -0.89 -1.30 -13.82
CA GLY A 88 0.48 -0.84 -14.03
C GLY A 88 0.58 0.46 -14.85
N ASN A 89 -0.32 0.67 -15.82
CA ASN A 89 -0.35 1.90 -16.63
C ASN A 89 -0.85 3.10 -15.82
N ALA A 90 -1.84 2.87 -14.94
CA ALA A 90 -2.34 3.90 -14.03
C ALA A 90 -1.25 4.37 -13.06
N PHE A 91 -0.48 3.45 -12.48
CA PHE A 91 0.68 3.79 -11.64
C PHE A 91 1.74 4.56 -12.41
N GLN A 92 2.11 4.12 -13.63
CA GLN A 92 3.04 4.87 -14.49
C GLN A 92 2.50 6.28 -14.79
N SER A 93 1.19 6.44 -15.00
CA SER A 93 0.60 7.77 -15.20
C SER A 93 0.73 8.66 -13.96
N LEU A 94 0.54 8.11 -12.76
CA LEU A 94 0.71 8.82 -11.50
C LEU A 94 2.18 9.23 -11.29
N GLU A 95 3.12 8.34 -11.61
CA GLU A 95 4.56 8.56 -11.53
C GLU A 95 4.99 9.81 -12.31
N THR A 96 4.48 9.97 -13.54
CA THR A 96 4.79 11.15 -14.38
C THR A 96 4.28 12.48 -13.83
N LYS A 97 3.37 12.45 -12.85
CA LYS A 97 2.70 13.62 -12.27
C LYS A 97 3.26 14.01 -10.90
N ILE A 98 4.28 13.31 -10.41
CA ILE A 98 4.89 13.61 -9.10
C ILE A 98 5.39 15.06 -9.08
N PRO A 99 5.06 15.84 -8.04
CA PRO A 99 5.52 17.21 -7.93
C PRO A 99 7.05 17.30 -7.93
N LYS A 100 7.64 18.07 -8.85
CA LYS A 100 9.11 18.22 -9.01
C LYS A 100 9.86 18.69 -7.76
N ARG A 101 9.16 19.30 -6.80
CA ARG A 101 9.73 19.81 -5.53
C ARG A 101 9.59 18.83 -4.38
N LEU A 102 8.94 17.68 -4.58
CA LEU A 102 8.89 16.61 -3.59
C LEU A 102 10.31 16.03 -3.43
N GLY A 103 10.71 15.84 -2.19
CA GLY A 103 11.92 15.15 -1.78
C GLY A 103 11.62 14.30 -0.55
N SER A 104 12.63 13.60 -0.03
CA SER A 104 12.44 12.53 0.97
C SER A 104 11.96 12.96 2.36
N SER A 105 11.88 14.27 2.65
CA SER A 105 11.55 14.80 3.97
C SER A 105 10.62 16.00 3.94
N ASN A 106 9.92 16.22 2.83
CA ASN A 106 9.06 17.38 2.64
C ASN A 106 7.66 17.05 2.12
N HIS A 107 7.18 15.83 2.34
CA HIS A 107 5.89 15.32 1.87
C HIS A 107 4.75 16.30 2.15
N ALA A 108 4.69 16.83 3.39
CA ALA A 108 3.68 17.80 3.80
C ALA A 108 3.58 19.04 2.92
N LYS A 109 4.67 19.48 2.26
CA LYS A 109 4.68 20.65 1.37
C LYS A 109 3.97 20.38 0.04
N SER A 110 3.91 19.11 -0.36
CA SER A 110 3.28 18.65 -1.59
C SER A 110 1.88 18.06 -1.37
N ALA A 111 1.41 17.96 -0.13
CA ALA A 111 0.16 17.29 0.21
C ALA A 111 -1.06 17.76 -0.60
N PRO A 112 -1.29 19.07 -0.85
CA PRO A 112 -2.39 19.49 -1.72
C PRO A 112 -2.25 19.02 -3.18
N ALA A 113 -1.02 19.00 -3.71
CA ALA A 113 -0.77 18.53 -5.07
C ALA A 113 -0.92 17.01 -5.19
N LEU A 114 -0.48 16.25 -4.18
CA LEU A 114 -0.63 14.80 -4.12
C LEU A 114 -2.09 14.38 -3.89
N ALA A 115 -2.86 15.15 -3.10
CA ALA A 115 -4.30 14.93 -2.95
C ALA A 115 -5.07 15.06 -4.27
N ASN A 116 -4.68 15.99 -5.15
CA ASN A 116 -5.22 16.09 -6.51
C ASN A 116 -4.93 14.84 -7.38
N LEU A 117 -3.92 14.05 -7.02
CA LEU A 117 -3.59 12.77 -7.65
C LEU A 117 -4.28 11.58 -6.94
N GLY A 118 -5.03 11.84 -5.87
CA GLY A 118 -5.76 10.82 -5.12
C GLY A 118 -5.00 10.22 -3.94
N GLU A 119 -3.84 10.77 -3.54
CA GLU A 119 -3.15 10.33 -2.32
C GLU A 119 -4.07 10.47 -1.10
N GLY A 120 -4.22 9.41 -0.34
CA GLY A 120 -5.15 9.33 0.77
C GLY A 120 -6.52 8.79 0.39
N ASN A 121 -6.84 8.55 -0.89
CA ASN A 121 -8.07 7.82 -1.25
C ASN A 121 -7.85 6.31 -1.21
N ILE A 122 -8.96 5.56 -1.06
CA ILE A 122 -8.93 4.11 -1.15
C ILE A 122 -8.93 3.69 -2.61
N VAL A 123 -8.04 2.80 -2.99
CA VAL A 123 -7.92 2.25 -4.35
C VAL A 123 -7.96 0.74 -4.33
N THR A 124 -8.32 0.17 -5.46
CA THR A 124 -8.28 -1.27 -5.72
C THR A 124 -7.18 -1.54 -6.72
N VAL A 125 -6.39 -2.59 -6.50
CA VAL A 125 -5.37 -3.08 -7.43
C VAL A 125 -5.66 -4.56 -7.70
N ILE A 126 -5.91 -4.92 -8.96
CA ILE A 126 -5.99 -6.31 -9.40
C ILE A 126 -4.68 -6.64 -10.11
N ALA A 127 -3.93 -7.58 -9.55
CA ALA A 127 -2.55 -7.89 -9.95
C ALA A 127 -2.21 -9.34 -9.62
N TYR A 128 -0.98 -9.75 -9.90
CA TYR A 128 -0.40 -11.00 -9.40
C TYR A 128 0.53 -10.69 -8.22
N LEU A 129 0.48 -11.51 -7.18
CA LEU A 129 1.39 -11.34 -6.03
C LEU A 129 2.79 -11.86 -6.38
N TYR A 130 3.75 -10.99 -6.63
CA TYR A 130 5.10 -11.43 -7.00
C TYR A 130 5.92 -11.88 -5.80
N PHE A 131 5.91 -11.10 -4.73
CA PHE A 131 6.65 -11.41 -3.52
C PHE A 131 5.92 -10.99 -2.26
N VAL A 132 6.39 -11.56 -1.15
CA VAL A 132 6.06 -11.14 0.21
C VAL A 132 7.37 -11.08 0.98
N GLU A 133 7.61 -9.97 1.66
CA GLU A 133 8.78 -9.76 2.51
C GLU A 133 8.30 -9.58 3.96
N ASP A 134 8.87 -10.39 4.86
CA ASP A 134 8.75 -10.21 6.30
C ASP A 134 9.83 -9.25 6.75
N THR A 135 9.46 -7.99 6.95
CA THR A 135 10.41 -6.92 7.30
C THR A 135 11.09 -7.17 8.65
N SER A 136 10.61 -8.11 9.48
CA SER A 136 11.28 -8.49 10.74
C SER A 136 12.61 -9.23 10.54
N LYS A 137 12.85 -9.82 9.36
CA LYS A 137 14.04 -10.64 9.09
C LYS A 137 15.32 -9.84 8.90
N GLY A 138 15.20 -8.53 8.66
CA GLY A 138 16.34 -7.66 8.41
C GLY A 138 17.08 -8.06 7.12
N ALA A 139 18.29 -7.54 6.97
CA ALA A 139 19.05 -7.68 5.73
C ALA A 139 20.54 -7.87 6.00
N ASN A 140 21.21 -8.72 5.21
CA ASN A 140 22.68 -8.89 5.25
C ASN A 140 23.25 -9.13 6.66
N ALA A 141 22.63 -10.04 7.42
CA ALA A 141 22.96 -10.34 8.82
C ALA A 141 22.80 -9.16 9.80
N GLN A 142 22.20 -8.04 9.37
CA GLN A 142 21.78 -6.97 10.25
C GLN A 142 20.38 -7.25 10.78
N PRO A 143 20.14 -7.03 12.08
CA PRO A 143 18.80 -7.15 12.65
C PRO A 143 17.87 -6.12 12.01
N SER A 144 16.58 -6.47 11.89
CA SER A 144 15.60 -5.51 11.41
C SER A 144 15.41 -4.37 12.41
N ILE A 145 15.50 -3.16 11.90
CA ILE A 145 15.09 -1.97 12.63
C ILE A 145 13.69 -1.67 12.14
N GLY A 146 12.68 -1.83 13.01
CA GLY A 146 11.29 -1.58 12.64
C GLY A 146 11.08 -0.20 12.02
N GLU A 147 9.98 -0.06 11.30
CA GLU A 147 9.68 1.18 10.62
C GLU A 147 9.43 2.34 11.60
N THR A 148 9.76 3.56 11.19
CA THR A 148 9.50 4.73 12.03
C THR A 148 8.00 4.95 12.26
N THR A 149 7.15 4.55 11.32
CA THR A 149 5.69 4.58 11.47
C THR A 149 5.23 3.69 12.62
N ASN A 150 5.94 2.58 12.84
CA ASN A 150 5.75 1.62 13.93
C ASN A 150 6.69 1.87 15.12
N CYS A 151 7.10 3.13 15.34
CA CYS A 151 7.99 3.56 16.43
C CYS A 151 9.32 2.80 16.52
N LYS A 152 9.80 2.22 15.42
CA LYS A 152 10.96 1.32 15.37
C LYS A 152 10.87 0.12 16.32
N LEU A 153 9.66 -0.30 16.65
CA LEU A 153 9.44 -1.48 17.47
C LEU A 153 10.06 -2.71 16.80
N GLN A 154 10.63 -3.58 17.62
CA GLN A 154 11.19 -4.88 17.19
C GLN A 154 10.40 -6.04 17.80
N LEU A 155 9.08 -5.84 17.94
CA LEU A 155 8.17 -6.85 18.45
C LEU A 155 7.72 -7.74 17.28
N PRO A 156 7.43 -9.04 17.50
CA PRO A 156 7.02 -9.95 16.42
C PRO A 156 5.81 -9.46 15.61
N ASP A 157 4.91 -8.69 16.22
CA ASP A 157 3.68 -8.19 15.60
C ASP A 157 3.78 -6.73 15.14
N SER A 158 4.93 -6.06 15.27
CA SER A 158 5.10 -4.64 14.95
C SER A 158 5.67 -4.37 13.56
N TYR A 159 5.90 -5.42 12.77
CA TYR A 159 6.50 -5.34 11.44
C TYR A 159 5.44 -5.45 10.34
N ASP A 160 5.61 -4.62 9.32
CA ASP A 160 4.82 -4.65 8.09
C ASP A 160 5.21 -5.86 7.24
N TYR A 161 4.27 -6.36 6.44
CA TYR A 161 4.63 -7.20 5.29
C TYR A 161 4.61 -6.34 4.04
N HIS A 162 5.77 -6.24 3.39
CA HIS A 162 5.86 -5.63 2.07
C HIS A 162 5.48 -6.69 1.04
N ILE A 163 4.54 -6.36 0.17
CA ILE A 163 4.11 -7.25 -0.92
C ILE A 163 4.29 -6.54 -2.25
N GLY A 164 4.61 -7.33 -3.28
CA GLY A 164 4.81 -6.81 -4.64
C GLY A 164 3.68 -7.17 -5.58
N PRO A 165 2.62 -6.35 -5.73
CA PRO A 165 1.68 -6.49 -6.85
C PRO A 165 2.35 -6.22 -8.20
N GLY A 166 2.30 -7.19 -9.11
CA GLY A 166 2.82 -7.08 -10.47
C GLY A 166 1.80 -7.46 -11.55
N PHE A 167 2.02 -7.01 -12.79
CA PHE A 167 0.99 -7.02 -13.83
C PHE A 167 1.32 -7.93 -15.04
N ASP A 168 2.45 -8.63 -15.02
CA ASP A 168 2.86 -9.57 -16.08
C ASP A 168 2.45 -11.02 -15.71
N PRO A 169 1.45 -11.60 -16.39
CA PRO A 169 1.00 -12.96 -16.13
C PRO A 169 2.07 -14.02 -16.43
N ALA A 170 2.98 -13.79 -17.38
CA ALA A 170 4.03 -14.76 -17.71
C ALA A 170 5.05 -14.85 -16.58
N LEU A 171 5.45 -13.71 -16.01
CA LEU A 171 6.29 -13.66 -14.83
C LEU A 171 5.59 -14.25 -13.61
N ALA A 172 4.30 -13.96 -13.41
CA ALA A 172 3.50 -14.56 -12.34
C ALA A 172 3.48 -16.09 -12.40
N GLN A 173 3.37 -16.67 -13.59
CA GLN A 173 3.43 -18.13 -13.77
C GLN A 173 4.80 -18.72 -13.41
N GLN A 174 5.89 -17.99 -13.65
CA GLN A 174 7.23 -18.42 -13.21
C GLN A 174 7.35 -18.36 -11.68
N ILE A 175 6.84 -17.28 -11.08
CA ILE A 175 6.83 -17.09 -9.63
C ILE A 175 5.97 -18.16 -8.94
N LEU A 176 4.81 -18.51 -9.50
CA LEU A 176 3.94 -19.55 -8.95
C LEU A 176 4.66 -20.91 -8.85
N LYS A 177 5.53 -21.22 -9.82
CA LYS A 177 6.31 -22.46 -9.87
C LYS A 177 7.51 -22.43 -8.93
N ASN A 178 8.23 -21.31 -8.89
CA ASN A 178 9.55 -21.25 -8.25
C ASN A 178 9.52 -20.64 -6.85
N LYS A 179 8.45 -19.90 -6.50
CA LYS A 179 8.26 -19.19 -5.24
C LYS A 179 9.52 -18.42 -4.77
N PRO A 180 10.16 -17.63 -5.66
CA PRO A 180 11.38 -16.90 -5.33
C PRO A 180 11.14 -15.96 -4.16
N GLN A 181 12.15 -15.76 -3.33
CA GLN A 181 12.11 -14.78 -2.24
C GLN A 181 12.96 -13.56 -2.65
N PRO A 182 12.53 -12.33 -2.31
CA PRO A 182 13.36 -11.15 -2.49
C PRO A 182 14.72 -11.33 -1.81
N ILE A 183 15.78 -10.88 -2.48
CA ILE A 183 17.13 -10.88 -1.92
C ILE A 183 17.55 -9.44 -1.76
N PHE A 184 17.70 -9.01 -0.51
CA PHE A 184 18.10 -7.64 -0.20
C PHE A 184 19.40 -7.25 -0.93
N GLY A 185 19.40 -6.09 -1.56
CA GLY A 185 20.53 -5.56 -2.34
C GLY A 185 20.79 -6.28 -3.67
N LYS A 186 19.96 -7.26 -4.05
CA LYS A 186 20.04 -7.97 -5.33
C LYS A 186 18.65 -8.06 -5.99
N PRO A 187 18.03 -6.92 -6.32
CA PRO A 187 16.69 -6.92 -6.92
C PRO A 187 16.71 -7.63 -8.28
N VAL A 188 15.76 -8.55 -8.44
CA VAL A 188 15.51 -9.26 -9.68
C VAL A 188 14.30 -8.67 -10.41
N GLN A 189 13.91 -9.26 -11.53
CA GLN A 189 12.84 -8.73 -12.37
C GLN A 189 11.52 -8.53 -11.61
N MET A 190 11.19 -9.44 -10.68
CA MET A 190 9.95 -9.36 -9.93
C MET A 190 9.92 -8.11 -9.02
N ASP A 191 11.02 -7.77 -8.34
CA ASP A 191 11.10 -6.57 -7.50
C ASP A 191 10.93 -5.33 -8.38
N LYS A 192 11.75 -5.24 -9.45
CA LYS A 192 11.83 -4.09 -10.34
C LYS A 192 10.53 -3.75 -11.08
N THR A 193 9.63 -4.71 -11.23
CA THR A 193 8.38 -4.55 -12.01
C THR A 193 7.11 -4.62 -11.16
N SER A 194 7.25 -4.73 -9.84
CA SER A 194 6.11 -4.64 -8.92
C SER A 194 5.97 -3.25 -8.32
N VAL A 195 4.72 -2.87 -8.08
CA VAL A 195 4.34 -1.81 -7.14
C VAL A 195 4.52 -2.35 -5.73
N VAL A 196 4.69 -1.48 -4.73
CA VAL A 196 4.70 -1.89 -3.32
C VAL A 196 3.31 -1.72 -2.72
N ALA A 197 2.87 -2.70 -1.95
CA ALA A 197 1.75 -2.55 -1.03
C ALA A 197 2.15 -3.10 0.35
N GLU A 198 1.61 -2.53 1.41
CA GLU A 198 2.06 -2.85 2.76
C GLU A 198 0.89 -3.28 3.67
N MET A 199 1.02 -4.46 4.25
CA MET A 199 0.11 -4.95 5.29
C MET A 199 0.67 -4.59 6.65
N THR A 200 0.12 -3.55 7.27
CA THR A 200 0.64 -3.03 8.54
C THR A 200 0.02 -3.72 9.75
N PRO A 201 0.71 -3.75 10.90
CA PRO A 201 0.18 -4.31 12.14
C PRO A 201 -1.21 -3.81 12.56
N HIS A 202 -1.58 -2.59 12.15
CA HIS A 202 -2.79 -1.92 12.62
C HIS A 202 -4.02 -2.19 11.75
N THR A 203 -3.83 -2.63 10.50
CA THR A 203 -4.92 -3.01 9.58
C THR A 203 -4.91 -4.50 9.22
N ARG A 204 -3.80 -5.20 9.45
CA ARG A 204 -3.64 -6.64 9.17
C ARG A 204 -4.45 -7.47 10.16
N ASP A 205 -5.40 -8.25 9.65
CA ASP A 205 -6.13 -9.24 10.45
C ASP A 205 -5.15 -10.29 11.01
N ALA A 206 -5.42 -10.82 12.21
CA ALA A 206 -4.58 -11.82 12.85
C ALA A 206 -4.39 -13.10 12.00
N LYS A 207 -5.33 -13.41 11.10
CA LYS A 207 -5.24 -14.52 10.15
C LYS A 207 -4.29 -14.27 8.98
N TRP A 208 -3.92 -13.03 8.70
CA TRP A 208 -3.00 -12.66 7.62
C TRP A 208 -1.56 -12.88 8.08
N THR A 209 -1.20 -14.13 8.35
CA THR A 209 0.17 -14.49 8.70
C THR A 209 1.08 -14.42 7.48
N PHE A 210 2.37 -14.15 7.68
CA PHE A 210 3.37 -14.15 6.59
C PHE A 210 3.27 -15.44 5.74
N ALA A 211 3.22 -16.60 6.40
CA ALA A 211 3.15 -17.89 5.71
C ALA A 211 1.91 -18.00 4.80
N ARG A 212 0.75 -17.50 5.26
CA ARG A 212 -0.48 -17.52 4.47
C ARG A 212 -0.37 -16.60 3.26
N VAL A 213 0.08 -15.35 3.44
CA VAL A 213 0.25 -14.40 2.32
C VAL A 213 1.30 -14.92 1.33
N ASN A 214 2.45 -15.39 1.82
CA ASN A 214 3.54 -15.91 0.99
C ASN A 214 3.15 -17.15 0.17
N SER A 215 2.23 -17.97 0.69
CA SER A 215 1.70 -19.13 -0.08
C SER A 215 1.00 -18.71 -1.38
N LEU A 216 0.55 -17.46 -1.47
CA LEU A 216 -0.21 -16.90 -2.59
C LEU A 216 0.68 -16.34 -3.71
N GLN A 217 2.01 -16.39 -3.61
CA GLN A 217 2.90 -15.90 -4.66
C GLN A 217 2.56 -16.49 -6.04
N GLY A 218 2.52 -15.65 -7.06
CA GLY A 218 2.13 -15.97 -8.44
C GLY A 218 0.62 -16.10 -8.67
N GLN A 219 -0.21 -16.09 -7.63
CA GLN A 219 -1.66 -16.07 -7.77
C GLN A 219 -2.16 -14.64 -8.05
N GLN A 220 -3.31 -14.56 -8.72
CA GLN A 220 -3.97 -13.28 -8.95
C GLN A 220 -4.73 -12.84 -7.71
N VAL A 221 -4.54 -11.59 -7.31
CA VAL A 221 -5.04 -11.00 -6.08
C VAL A 221 -5.73 -9.66 -6.36
N LYS A 222 -6.63 -9.28 -5.46
CA LYS A 222 -7.24 -7.95 -5.39
C LYS A 222 -6.83 -7.33 -4.06
N VAL A 223 -6.03 -6.28 -4.12
CA VAL A 223 -5.55 -5.52 -2.97
C VAL A 223 -6.37 -4.24 -2.87
N VAL A 224 -6.94 -3.95 -1.71
CA VAL A 224 -7.65 -2.70 -1.43
C VAL A 224 -6.94 -1.99 -0.30
N GLY A 225 -6.68 -0.70 -0.46
CA GLY A 225 -6.00 0.10 0.55
C GLY A 225 -5.86 1.55 0.14
N GLN A 226 -5.14 2.32 0.95
CA GLN A 226 -4.91 3.73 0.69
C GLN A 226 -3.80 3.93 -0.35
N LEU A 227 -4.06 4.73 -1.39
CA LEU A 227 -3.01 5.19 -2.30
C LEU A 227 -2.15 6.23 -1.61
N MET A 228 -0.83 6.12 -1.70
CA MET A 228 0.10 7.17 -1.25
C MET A 228 1.45 7.09 -1.95
N ILE A 229 2.26 8.15 -1.86
CA ILE A 229 3.66 8.12 -2.29
C ILE A 229 4.59 7.83 -1.11
N ASP A 230 5.49 6.87 -1.24
CA ASP A 230 6.62 6.77 -0.32
C ASP A 230 7.78 7.63 -0.83
N ASN A 231 7.73 8.91 -0.48
CA ASN A 231 8.71 9.89 -0.93
C ASN A 231 10.13 9.64 -0.39
N VAL A 232 10.32 8.77 0.62
CA VAL A 232 11.66 8.36 1.07
C VAL A 232 12.38 7.59 -0.04
N HIS A 233 11.61 6.86 -0.86
CA HIS A 233 12.11 6.08 -1.99
C HIS A 233 12.14 6.85 -3.31
N LEU A 234 11.92 8.18 -3.27
CA LEU A 234 11.98 9.06 -4.45
C LEU A 234 13.42 9.30 -4.92
N ASN A 235 14.07 8.26 -5.40
CA ASN A 235 15.46 8.27 -5.85
C ASN A 235 15.75 7.15 -6.86
N THR A 236 16.80 7.31 -7.67
CA THR A 236 17.17 6.37 -8.75
C THR A 236 17.71 5.02 -8.26
N LYS A 237 17.98 4.86 -6.96
CA LYS A 237 18.43 3.59 -6.38
C LYS A 237 17.28 2.70 -5.97
N ASP A 238 16.08 3.24 -5.83
CA ASP A 238 14.90 2.52 -5.41
C ASP A 238 13.90 2.41 -6.57
N ASP A 239 13.54 3.53 -7.20
CA ASP A 239 12.56 3.58 -8.27
C ASP A 239 13.17 3.29 -9.66
N CYS A 240 12.70 2.20 -10.28
CA CYS A 240 13.14 1.76 -11.61
C CYS A 240 12.51 2.52 -12.78
N SER A 241 11.45 3.29 -12.54
CA SER A 241 10.82 4.13 -13.58
C SER A 241 11.58 5.43 -13.85
N PHE A 242 12.49 5.81 -12.94
CA PHE A 242 13.21 7.07 -13.04
C PHE A 242 14.21 7.09 -14.21
N PRO A 243 14.32 8.22 -14.93
CA PRO A 243 15.43 8.43 -15.84
C PRO A 243 16.78 8.29 -15.10
N GLY A 244 17.61 7.36 -15.58
CA GLY A 244 18.90 7.05 -14.94
C GLY A 244 18.79 6.16 -13.69
N ALA A 245 17.70 5.41 -13.53
CA ALA A 245 17.59 4.36 -12.53
C ALA A 245 18.81 3.44 -12.54
N LEU A 246 19.36 3.16 -11.36
CA LEU A 246 20.52 2.31 -11.21
C LEU A 246 20.11 0.84 -11.29
N ALA A 247 21.07 -0.03 -11.57
CA ALA A 247 20.85 -1.48 -11.55
C ALA A 247 20.33 -2.00 -10.19
N SER A 248 20.54 -1.24 -9.11
CA SER A 248 20.08 -1.51 -7.75
C SER A 248 18.64 -1.08 -7.47
N CYS A 249 17.94 -0.41 -8.40
CA CYS A 249 16.52 -0.11 -8.27
C CYS A 249 15.72 -1.40 -8.06
N TRP A 250 14.62 -1.32 -7.33
CA TRP A 250 13.92 -2.50 -6.82
C TRP A 250 12.41 -2.38 -6.76
N ARG A 251 11.82 -1.25 -7.17
CA ARG A 251 10.37 -1.07 -7.30
C ARG A 251 10.04 -0.36 -8.61
N SER A 252 8.84 -0.59 -9.15
CA SER A 252 8.45 0.00 -10.43
C SER A 252 7.95 1.45 -10.35
N THR A 253 7.65 1.93 -9.14
CA THR A 253 7.10 3.25 -8.84
C THR A 253 7.26 3.53 -7.34
N VAL A 254 7.31 4.79 -6.95
CA VAL A 254 7.23 5.23 -5.55
C VAL A 254 5.80 5.29 -5.00
N TRP A 255 4.79 5.20 -5.86
CA TRP A 255 3.42 5.06 -5.42
C TRP A 255 3.20 3.67 -4.81
N GLU A 256 2.46 3.62 -3.72
CA GLU A 256 2.16 2.41 -2.98
C GLU A 256 0.71 2.34 -2.53
N VAL A 257 0.28 1.12 -2.18
CA VAL A 257 -0.98 0.91 -1.46
C VAL A 257 -0.64 0.64 0.02
N HIS A 258 -0.76 1.68 0.85
CA HIS A 258 -0.42 1.65 2.26
C HIS A 258 -1.38 2.52 3.09
N PRO A 259 -2.06 1.95 4.10
CA PRO A 259 -2.06 0.53 4.45
C PRO A 259 -3.05 -0.26 3.58
N VAL A 260 -2.78 -1.56 3.42
CA VAL A 260 -3.76 -2.52 2.89
C VAL A 260 -4.86 -2.75 3.93
N THR A 261 -6.12 -2.66 3.50
CA THR A 261 -7.31 -2.88 4.35
C THR A 261 -8.12 -4.10 3.95
N GLN A 262 -8.00 -4.56 2.70
CA GLN A 262 -8.61 -5.81 2.26
C GLN A 262 -7.69 -6.52 1.27
N PHE A 263 -7.68 -7.84 1.32
CA PHE A 263 -6.90 -8.67 0.43
C PHE A 263 -7.72 -9.88 -0.01
N TYR A 264 -7.80 -10.10 -1.31
CA TYR A 264 -8.56 -11.21 -1.90
C TYR A 264 -7.70 -11.99 -2.89
N VAL A 265 -8.06 -13.26 -3.06
CA VAL A 265 -7.49 -14.17 -4.06
C VAL A 265 -8.54 -14.49 -5.10
N CYS A 266 -8.18 -14.40 -6.37
CA CYS A 266 -9.04 -14.84 -7.45
C CYS A 266 -9.24 -16.36 -7.40
N ASN A 267 -10.48 -16.83 -7.42
CA ASN A 267 -10.80 -18.27 -7.41
C ASN A 267 -11.18 -18.82 -8.80
N LEU A 268 -11.12 -17.98 -9.84
CA LEU A 268 -11.44 -18.37 -11.22
C LEU A 268 -10.18 -18.85 -11.96
N LYS A 269 -10.30 -19.97 -12.67
CA LYS A 269 -9.21 -20.53 -13.50
C LYS A 269 -8.81 -19.61 -14.66
N ALA A 270 -9.76 -18.86 -15.21
CA ALA A 270 -9.54 -17.94 -16.32
C ALA A 270 -8.94 -16.60 -15.88
N GLY A 271 -8.73 -16.40 -14.57
CA GLY A 271 -8.42 -15.10 -13.99
C GLY A 271 -9.68 -14.27 -13.70
N CYS A 272 -9.47 -13.23 -12.93
CA CYS A 272 -10.45 -12.24 -12.52
C CYS A 272 -10.06 -10.87 -13.09
N ASP A 273 -11.05 -10.00 -13.22
CA ASP A 273 -10.91 -8.65 -13.75
C ASP A 273 -11.81 -7.67 -12.99
N LYS A 274 -11.90 -6.43 -13.49
CA LYS A 274 -12.73 -5.37 -12.90
C LYS A 274 -14.24 -5.66 -12.91
N ASN A 275 -14.70 -6.56 -13.77
CA ASN A 275 -16.12 -6.88 -13.93
C ASN A 275 -16.49 -8.20 -13.22
N SER A 276 -15.50 -8.90 -12.68
CA SER A 276 -15.69 -10.16 -12.01
C SER A 276 -16.54 -9.96 -10.74
N PRO A 277 -17.57 -10.80 -10.51
CA PRO A 277 -18.46 -10.66 -9.37
C PRO A 277 -17.71 -10.89 -8.05
N ASP A 278 -18.26 -10.45 -6.92
CA ASP A 278 -17.64 -10.67 -5.61
C ASP A 278 -17.42 -12.16 -5.29
N SER A 279 -18.24 -13.06 -5.82
CA SER A 279 -18.07 -14.51 -5.68
C SER A 279 -16.81 -15.06 -6.38
N ALA A 280 -16.20 -14.31 -7.30
CA ALA A 280 -14.92 -14.64 -7.93
C ALA A 280 -13.72 -14.39 -7.00
N TRP A 281 -13.94 -13.72 -5.88
CA TRP A 281 -12.91 -13.26 -4.96
C TRP A 281 -13.08 -13.91 -3.59
N THR A 282 -12.06 -14.64 -3.13
CA THR A 282 -12.03 -15.19 -1.77
C THR A 282 -11.23 -14.25 -0.88
N SER A 283 -11.84 -13.72 0.19
CA SER A 283 -11.08 -12.94 1.19
C SER A 283 -9.96 -13.79 1.76
N LEU A 284 -8.79 -13.18 1.99
CA LEU A 284 -7.66 -13.82 2.64
C LEU A 284 -8.03 -14.44 4.00
N ASP A 285 -9.02 -13.85 4.70
CA ASP A 285 -9.55 -14.36 5.97
C ASP A 285 -10.17 -15.76 5.86
N ASN A 286 -10.58 -16.11 4.63
CA ASN A 286 -11.35 -17.29 4.27
C ASN A 286 -10.61 -18.20 3.28
N VAL A 287 -9.38 -17.84 2.87
CA VAL A 287 -8.52 -18.76 2.12
C VAL A 287 -8.16 -19.92 3.06
N PRO A 288 -8.36 -21.19 2.66
CA PRO A 288 -8.03 -22.36 3.49
C PRO A 288 -6.61 -22.30 4.05
#